data_AF-A0A1Y3TDR5-F1
#
_entry.id   AF-A0A1Y3TDR5-F1
#
_cell.length_a   1.000
_cell.length_b   1.000
_cell.length_c   1.000
_cell.angle_alpha   90.00
_cell.angle_beta   90.00
_cell.angle_gamma   90.00
#
_symmetry.space_group_name_H-M   'P 1'
#
loop_
_entity.id
_entity.type
_entity.pdbx_description
1 polymer ?
#
loop_
_entity_poly.entity_id
_entity_poly.type
_entity_poly.pdbx_seq_one_letter_code
_entity_poly.pdbx_strand_id
1 'polypeptide(L)'
;MKYTSQEIQDISSNFRNVARRLSRTDYSQCDANLKRFIKLVDNEPIIKEFIENHNKHSFDIEEIISSRELTAPFNVSPEIDEEISFEYQLLKYAIEKYDGDFTRLYGTHWYTSFKSTVNDEMSKFINHIIDPLIDFIGDYLRNCYDKAICDEKKNEPINSGGITANYSTVVVAQTVGGAVSNNVEINEGTVKQALEIVATIKSTLLEENSKIDSDVLDVLNQIEKDIKENNKPKKGFLVALKGFCSGSAAVITLINSLIKLFSIV
;
A
#
# COMPACT_ATOMS: atom_id res chain seq x y z
N MET A 1 13.61 -16.42 -9.43
CA MET A 1 14.88 -15.69 -9.08
C MET A 1 14.76 -15.21 -7.64
N LYS A 2 15.80 -15.22 -6.80
CA LYS A 2 15.68 -14.72 -5.41
C LYS A 2 16.03 -13.23 -5.38
N TYR A 3 15.03 -12.39 -5.18
CA TYR A 3 15.18 -10.94 -5.04
C TYR A 3 15.48 -10.56 -3.59
N THR A 4 16.30 -9.53 -3.41
CA THR A 4 16.49 -8.85 -2.12
C THR A 4 15.32 -7.92 -1.80
N SER A 5 15.14 -7.57 -0.53
CA SER A 5 14.13 -6.62 -0.09
C SER A 5 14.30 -5.25 -0.74
N GLN A 6 15.54 -4.79 -0.94
CA GLN A 6 15.85 -3.54 -1.62
C GLN A 6 15.41 -3.57 -3.09
N GLU A 7 15.74 -4.63 -3.84
CA GLU A 7 15.32 -4.76 -5.24
C GLU A 7 13.79 -4.77 -5.37
N ILE A 8 13.09 -5.48 -4.49
CA ILE A 8 11.62 -5.52 -4.49
C ILE A 8 11.05 -4.14 -4.16
N GLN A 9 11.67 -3.39 -3.25
CA GLN A 9 11.23 -2.03 -2.90
C GLN A 9 11.36 -1.07 -4.09
N ASP A 10 12.43 -1.17 -4.88
CA ASP A 10 12.66 -0.36 -6.08
C ASP A 10 11.64 -0.71 -7.17
N ILE A 11 11.43 -2.01 -7.42
CA ILE A 11 10.41 -2.53 -8.35
C ILE A 11 9.01 -2.06 -7.93
N SER A 12 8.66 -2.22 -6.65
CA SER A 12 7.37 -1.79 -6.09
C SER A 12 7.14 -0.28 -6.22
N SER A 13 8.21 0.51 -6.09
CA SER A 13 8.13 1.96 -6.25
C SER A 13 7.90 2.36 -7.71
N ASN A 14 8.59 1.70 -8.64
CA ASN A 14 8.36 1.90 -10.08
C ASN A 14 6.93 1.48 -10.48
N PHE A 15 6.48 0.30 -10.03
CA PHE A 15 5.12 -0.19 -10.25
C PHE A 15 4.06 0.80 -9.77
N ARG A 16 4.13 1.22 -8.50
CA ARG A 16 3.18 2.19 -7.94
C ARG A 16 3.15 3.51 -8.72
N ASN A 17 4.28 3.98 -9.23
CA ASN A 17 4.34 5.21 -10.03
C ASN A 17 3.63 5.06 -11.38
N VAL A 18 3.79 3.91 -12.05
CA VAL A 18 3.13 3.63 -13.33
C VAL A 18 1.63 3.37 -13.13
N ALA A 19 1.28 2.51 -12.17
CA ALA A 19 -0.09 2.19 -11.80
C ALA A 19 -0.88 3.44 -11.41
N ARG A 20 -0.31 4.32 -10.56
CA ARG A 20 -0.92 5.60 -10.18
C ARG A 20 -1.28 6.48 -11.37
N ARG A 21 -0.45 6.50 -12.42
CA ARG A 21 -0.71 7.32 -13.61
C ARG A 21 -1.86 6.75 -14.44
N LEU A 22 -1.91 5.42 -14.57
CA LEU A 22 -3.00 4.75 -15.28
C LEU A 22 -4.34 4.90 -14.54
N SER A 23 -4.37 4.61 -13.24
CA SER A 23 -5.58 4.70 -12.39
C SER A 23 -6.17 6.13 -12.32
N ARG A 24 -5.36 7.16 -12.59
CA ARG A 24 -5.79 8.56 -12.62
C ARG A 24 -5.74 9.20 -14.01
N THR A 25 -5.67 8.38 -15.06
CA THR A 25 -5.61 8.91 -16.42
C THR A 25 -6.92 9.59 -16.81
N ASP A 26 -6.84 10.51 -17.76
CA ASP A 26 -7.99 10.96 -18.55
C ASP A 26 -7.93 10.36 -19.96
N TYR A 27 -8.98 10.59 -20.76
CA TYR A 27 -9.06 10.10 -22.14
C TYR A 27 -7.86 10.50 -23.00
N SER A 28 -7.28 11.69 -22.78
CA SER A 28 -6.21 12.23 -23.64
C SER A 28 -4.86 11.51 -23.47
N GLN A 29 -4.68 10.74 -22.40
CA GLN A 29 -3.43 10.03 -22.07
C GLN A 29 -3.64 8.54 -21.77
N CYS A 30 -4.87 8.04 -21.93
CA CYS A 30 -5.24 6.68 -21.54
C CYS A 30 -4.41 5.61 -22.28
N ASP A 31 -4.15 5.82 -23.56
CA ASP A 31 -3.36 4.95 -24.43
C ASP A 31 -1.89 4.85 -24.00
N ALA A 32 -1.24 5.99 -23.80
CA ALA A 32 0.15 6.08 -23.42
C ALA A 32 0.37 5.51 -22.01
N ASN A 33 -0.56 5.75 -21.09
CA ASN A 33 -0.48 5.22 -19.74
C ASN A 33 -0.71 3.70 -19.70
N LEU A 34 -1.66 3.17 -20.49
CA LEU A 34 -1.89 1.73 -20.57
C LEU A 34 -0.68 1.01 -21.16
N LYS A 35 -0.12 1.52 -22.26
CA LYS A 35 1.11 0.97 -22.87
C LYS A 35 2.27 0.92 -21.88
N ARG A 36 2.46 1.96 -21.07
CA ARG A 36 3.50 1.99 -20.03
C ARG A 36 3.26 0.93 -18.95
N PHE A 37 2.01 0.78 -18.51
CA PHE A 37 1.63 -0.21 -17.51
C PHE A 37 1.88 -1.64 -18.01
N ILE A 38 1.31 -2.02 -19.15
CA ILE A 38 1.49 -3.37 -19.70
C ILE A 38 2.95 -3.65 -20.06
N LYS A 39 3.69 -2.64 -20.58
CA LYS A 39 5.13 -2.80 -20.81
C LYS A 39 5.88 -3.10 -19.52
N LEU A 40 5.53 -2.48 -18.40
CA LEU A 40 6.14 -2.79 -17.11
C LEU A 40 5.79 -4.23 -16.69
N VAL A 41 4.52 -4.59 -16.75
CA VAL A 41 4.01 -5.93 -16.40
C VAL A 41 4.72 -7.04 -17.20
N ASP A 42 4.87 -6.84 -18.51
CA ASP A 42 5.44 -7.84 -19.42
C ASP A 42 6.97 -7.96 -19.32
N ASN A 43 7.67 -6.95 -18.80
CA ASN A 43 9.14 -6.90 -18.80
C ASN A 43 9.79 -6.95 -17.42
N GLU A 44 9.04 -6.70 -16.34
CA GLU A 44 9.56 -6.84 -14.98
C GLU A 44 9.41 -8.30 -14.52
N PRO A 45 10.50 -9.09 -14.40
CA PRO A 45 10.36 -10.56 -14.35
C PRO A 45 9.55 -11.08 -13.15
N ILE A 46 9.62 -10.42 -11.99
CA ILE A 46 8.83 -10.81 -10.81
C ILE A 46 7.32 -10.59 -11.02
N ILE A 47 6.94 -9.51 -11.72
CA ILE A 47 5.53 -9.21 -12.04
C ILE A 47 5.06 -10.13 -13.17
N LYS A 48 5.90 -10.33 -14.18
CA LYS A 48 5.61 -11.23 -15.29
C LYS A 48 5.35 -12.66 -14.81
N GLU A 49 6.21 -13.17 -13.93
CA GLU A 49 6.05 -14.50 -13.31
C GLU A 49 4.71 -14.60 -12.55
N PHE A 50 4.33 -13.56 -11.80
CA PHE A 50 3.02 -13.49 -11.15
C PHE A 50 1.88 -13.60 -12.17
N ILE A 51 1.89 -12.79 -13.23
CA ILE A 51 0.86 -12.84 -14.26
C ILE A 51 0.82 -14.19 -14.96
N GLU A 52 1.95 -14.77 -15.36
CA GLU A 52 2.00 -16.09 -15.99
C GLU A 52 1.45 -17.21 -15.08
N ASN A 53 1.64 -17.08 -13.76
CA ASN A 53 1.13 -18.04 -12.79
C ASN A 53 -0.38 -17.93 -12.52
N HIS A 54 -1.01 -16.80 -12.84
CA HIS A 54 -2.45 -16.57 -12.62
C HIS A 54 -3.25 -16.51 -13.93
N ASN A 55 -2.62 -16.16 -15.04
CA ASN A 55 -3.22 -16.10 -16.38
C ASN A 55 -3.41 -17.51 -16.99
N LYS A 56 -4.33 -18.28 -16.40
CA LYS A 56 -4.59 -19.69 -16.74
C LYS A 56 -5.78 -19.91 -17.67
N HIS A 57 -6.63 -18.91 -17.83
CA HIS A 57 -7.87 -19.01 -18.60
C HIS A 57 -7.75 -18.19 -19.87
N SER A 58 -8.03 -18.75 -21.04
CA SER A 58 -8.03 -17.98 -22.30
C SER A 58 -9.43 -17.45 -22.57
N PHE A 59 -9.54 -16.16 -22.87
CA PHE A 59 -10.80 -15.51 -23.22
C PHE A 59 -10.82 -15.08 -24.68
N ASP A 60 -11.95 -15.29 -25.34
CA ASP A 60 -12.23 -14.61 -26.61
C ASP A 60 -12.75 -13.20 -26.32
N ILE A 61 -11.81 -12.25 -26.21
CA ILE A 61 -12.13 -10.86 -25.90
C ILE A 61 -12.99 -10.21 -26.99
N GLU A 62 -12.83 -10.62 -28.25
CA GLU A 62 -13.61 -10.08 -29.37
C GLU A 62 -15.07 -10.55 -29.28
N GLU A 63 -15.30 -11.83 -29.00
CA GLU A 63 -16.63 -12.37 -28.73
C GLU A 63 -17.28 -11.71 -27.51
N ILE A 64 -16.55 -11.57 -26.41
CA ILE A 64 -17.05 -10.93 -25.18
C ILE A 64 -17.48 -9.48 -25.43
N ILE A 65 -16.68 -8.69 -26.17
CA ILE A 65 -17.04 -7.31 -26.49
C ILE A 65 -18.27 -7.27 -27.41
N SER A 66 -18.34 -8.14 -28.43
CA SER A 66 -19.41 -8.13 -29.43
C SER A 66 -20.76 -8.64 -28.89
N SER A 67 -20.74 -9.55 -27.92
CA SER A 67 -21.92 -10.13 -27.28
C SER A 67 -22.41 -9.33 -26.07
N ARG A 68 -21.61 -8.39 -25.55
CA ARG A 68 -21.97 -7.55 -24.41
C ARG A 68 -23.15 -6.64 -24.75
N GLU A 69 -24.09 -6.51 -23.82
CA GLU A 69 -25.06 -5.43 -23.90
C GLU A 69 -24.35 -4.07 -23.81
N LEU A 70 -24.82 -3.11 -24.60
CA LEU A 70 -24.11 -1.86 -24.85
C LEU A 70 -23.67 -1.15 -23.57
N THR A 71 -24.54 -1.09 -22.57
CA THR A 71 -24.26 -0.43 -21.27
C THR A 71 -23.97 -1.40 -20.14
N ALA A 72 -23.93 -2.71 -20.36
CA ALA A 72 -23.57 -3.62 -19.28
C ALA A 72 -22.06 -3.48 -18.96
N PRO A 73 -21.66 -3.51 -17.68
CA PRO A 73 -20.26 -3.68 -17.34
C PRO A 73 -19.76 -5.07 -17.77
N PHE A 74 -18.44 -5.26 -17.84
CA PHE A 74 -17.88 -6.59 -18.07
C PHE A 74 -18.17 -7.51 -16.88
N ASN A 75 -18.45 -8.78 -17.13
CA ASN A 75 -18.62 -9.75 -16.05
C ASN A 75 -17.25 -10.22 -15.57
N VAL A 76 -16.93 -10.00 -14.31
CA VAL A 76 -15.69 -10.44 -13.67
C VAL A 76 -16.00 -11.63 -12.76
N SER A 77 -15.20 -12.70 -12.87
CA SER A 77 -15.36 -13.90 -12.04
C SER A 77 -14.89 -13.63 -10.61
N PRO A 78 -15.51 -14.23 -9.58
CA PRO A 78 -14.99 -14.18 -8.22
C PRO A 78 -13.74 -15.06 -8.00
N GLU A 79 -13.37 -15.89 -8.99
CA GLU A 79 -12.17 -16.73 -8.92
C GLU A 79 -10.94 -15.92 -9.37
N ILE A 80 -9.96 -15.76 -8.46
CA ILE A 80 -8.80 -14.87 -8.65
C ILE A 80 -8.03 -15.16 -9.95
N ASP A 81 -7.79 -16.43 -10.28
CA ASP A 81 -7.07 -16.81 -11.51
C ASP A 81 -7.87 -16.44 -12.76
N GLU A 82 -9.20 -16.53 -12.71
CA GLU A 82 -10.07 -16.19 -13.83
C GLU A 82 -10.19 -14.67 -13.99
N GLU A 83 -10.33 -13.93 -12.88
CA GLU A 83 -10.32 -12.46 -12.84
C GLU A 83 -9.02 -11.88 -13.40
N ILE A 84 -7.86 -12.28 -12.87
CA ILE A 84 -6.55 -11.80 -13.35
C ILE A 84 -6.35 -12.15 -14.83
N SER A 85 -6.74 -13.36 -15.26
CA SER A 85 -6.66 -13.77 -16.67
C SER A 85 -7.47 -12.84 -17.56
N PHE A 86 -8.70 -12.53 -17.17
CA PHE A 86 -9.61 -11.69 -17.92
C PHE A 86 -9.12 -10.25 -18.01
N GLU A 87 -8.81 -9.63 -16.87
CA GLU A 87 -8.37 -8.23 -16.81
C GLU A 87 -7.09 -8.01 -17.62
N TYR A 88 -6.10 -8.88 -17.45
CA TYR A 88 -4.84 -8.79 -18.19
C TYR A 88 -5.06 -8.96 -19.71
N GLN A 89 -5.82 -9.97 -20.15
CA GLN A 89 -6.08 -10.20 -21.57
C GLN A 89 -6.91 -9.08 -22.20
N LEU A 90 -7.89 -8.54 -21.48
CA LEU A 90 -8.71 -7.42 -21.93
C LEU A 90 -7.85 -6.17 -22.19
N LEU A 91 -6.90 -5.87 -21.29
CA LEU A 91 -5.97 -4.76 -21.46
C LEU A 91 -4.94 -5.00 -22.57
N LYS A 92 -4.45 -6.23 -22.74
CA LYS A 92 -3.59 -6.60 -23.87
C LYS A 92 -4.32 -6.44 -25.20
N TYR A 93 -5.57 -6.86 -25.28
CA TYR A 93 -6.41 -6.71 -26.46
C TYR A 93 -6.60 -5.23 -26.84
N ALA A 94 -6.79 -4.33 -25.86
CA ALA A 94 -6.85 -2.90 -26.12
C ALA A 94 -5.56 -2.35 -26.75
N ILE A 95 -4.39 -2.82 -26.33
CA ILE A 95 -3.12 -2.45 -26.95
C ILE A 95 -3.04 -2.96 -28.39
N GLU A 96 -3.38 -4.23 -28.60
CA GLU A 96 -3.22 -4.89 -29.90
C GLU A 96 -4.19 -4.38 -30.97
N LYS A 97 -5.43 -4.06 -30.59
CA LYS A 97 -6.50 -3.68 -31.53
C LYS A 97 -6.75 -2.18 -31.61
N TYR A 98 -6.53 -1.47 -30.50
CA TYR A 98 -6.91 -0.06 -30.36
C TYR A 98 -5.74 0.83 -29.98
N ASP A 99 -4.50 0.34 -30.15
CA ASP A 99 -3.27 1.08 -29.84
C ASP A 99 -3.28 1.68 -28.42
N GLY A 100 -3.89 0.95 -27.47
CA GLY A 100 -3.96 1.32 -26.06
C GLY A 100 -5.18 2.14 -25.66
N ASP A 101 -6.02 2.60 -26.60
CA ASP A 101 -7.29 3.26 -26.27
C ASP A 101 -8.29 2.21 -25.72
N PHE A 102 -8.23 1.97 -24.41
CA PHE A 102 -9.10 1.02 -23.74
C PHE A 102 -10.56 1.47 -23.69
N THR A 103 -10.87 2.73 -24.00
CA THR A 103 -12.27 3.18 -24.04
C THR A 103 -13.05 2.53 -25.18
N ARG A 104 -12.34 2.06 -26.20
CA ARG A 104 -12.90 1.32 -27.34
C ARG A 104 -13.45 -0.04 -26.95
N LEU A 105 -12.96 -0.64 -25.86
CA LEU A 105 -13.47 -1.91 -25.34
C LEU A 105 -14.97 -1.82 -24.98
N TYR A 106 -15.42 -0.64 -24.54
CA TYR A 106 -16.81 -0.41 -24.12
C TYR A 106 -17.57 0.61 -24.98
N GLY A 107 -16.99 1.06 -26.10
CA GLY A 107 -17.68 1.97 -27.04
C GLY A 107 -17.62 3.45 -26.67
N THR A 108 -16.59 3.89 -25.94
CA THR A 108 -16.26 5.30 -25.58
C THR A 108 -17.24 6.00 -24.64
N HIS A 109 -18.55 5.75 -24.73
CA HIS A 109 -19.60 6.44 -23.96
C HIS A 109 -20.63 5.52 -23.28
N TRP A 110 -20.41 4.19 -23.29
CA TRP A 110 -21.42 3.23 -22.87
C TRP A 110 -20.87 2.22 -21.86
N TYR A 111 -20.34 2.70 -20.73
CA TYR A 111 -19.92 1.80 -19.67
C TYR A 111 -20.77 2.00 -18.43
N THR A 112 -21.85 1.24 -18.29
CA THR A 112 -22.87 1.34 -17.22
C THR A 112 -23.93 2.43 -17.40
N SER A 113 -23.79 3.39 -18.33
CA SER A 113 -24.77 4.46 -18.52
C SER A 113 -24.82 5.00 -19.96
N PHE A 114 -25.98 5.55 -20.35
CA PHE A 114 -26.15 6.32 -21.59
C PHE A 114 -25.94 7.83 -21.42
N LYS A 115 -25.83 8.31 -20.18
CA LYS A 115 -25.84 9.76 -19.83
C LYS A 115 -24.53 10.23 -19.20
N SER A 116 -23.52 9.38 -19.14
CA SER A 116 -22.24 9.66 -18.49
C SER A 116 -21.24 10.27 -19.48
N THR A 117 -20.30 11.08 -18.98
CA THR A 117 -19.21 11.60 -19.81
C THR A 117 -18.18 10.50 -20.08
N VAL A 118 -17.31 10.69 -21.09
CA VAL A 118 -16.22 9.71 -21.38
C VAL A 118 -15.38 9.45 -20.13
N ASN A 119 -15.00 10.51 -19.40
CA ASN A 119 -14.15 10.37 -18.22
C ASN A 119 -14.88 9.69 -17.05
N ASP A 120 -16.20 9.88 -16.91
CA ASP A 120 -16.99 9.14 -15.90
C ASP A 120 -16.97 7.64 -16.21
N GLU A 121 -17.26 7.27 -17.46
CA GLU A 121 -17.26 5.87 -17.89
C GLU A 121 -15.88 5.24 -17.82
N MET A 122 -14.85 6.02 -18.15
CA MET A 122 -13.47 5.59 -18.04
C MET A 122 -13.07 5.37 -16.57
N SER A 123 -13.48 6.25 -15.65
CA SER A 123 -13.22 6.07 -14.22
C SER A 123 -13.90 4.82 -13.69
N LYS A 124 -15.14 4.53 -14.12
CA LYS A 124 -15.83 3.30 -13.75
C LYS A 124 -15.13 2.06 -14.32
N PHE A 125 -14.65 2.12 -15.56
CA PHE A 125 -13.89 1.03 -16.16
C PHE A 125 -12.57 0.80 -15.42
N ILE A 126 -11.85 1.87 -15.09
CA ILE A 126 -10.61 1.83 -14.30
C ILE A 126 -10.88 1.13 -12.96
N ASN A 127 -11.87 1.60 -12.21
CA ASN A 127 -12.19 1.04 -10.89
C ASN A 127 -12.66 -0.42 -10.96
N HIS A 128 -13.26 -0.84 -12.08
CA HIS A 128 -13.84 -2.17 -12.22
C HIS A 128 -12.88 -3.21 -12.81
N ILE A 129 -11.91 -2.81 -13.65
CA ILE A 129 -11.06 -3.72 -14.42
C ILE A 129 -9.57 -3.48 -14.20
N ILE A 130 -9.15 -2.23 -14.04
CA ILE A 130 -7.74 -1.87 -13.99
C ILE A 130 -7.22 -1.86 -12.56
N ASP A 131 -7.95 -1.23 -11.65
CA ASP A 131 -7.55 -1.12 -10.25
C ASP A 131 -7.47 -2.48 -9.55
N PRO A 132 -8.39 -3.45 -9.76
CA PRO A 132 -8.24 -4.78 -9.16
C PRO A 132 -6.96 -5.49 -9.61
N LEU A 133 -6.64 -5.48 -10.92
CA LEU A 133 -5.37 -6.00 -11.43
C LEU A 133 -4.15 -5.30 -10.81
N ILE A 134 -4.22 -3.97 -10.64
CA ILE A 134 -3.17 -3.20 -9.96
C ILE A 134 -3.00 -3.68 -8.52
N ASP A 135 -4.10 -3.90 -7.80
CA ASP A 135 -4.10 -4.32 -6.40
C ASP A 135 -3.53 -5.74 -6.25
N PHE A 136 -3.93 -6.69 -7.11
CA PHE A 136 -3.37 -8.05 -7.12
C PHE A 136 -1.85 -8.05 -7.28
N ILE A 137 -1.32 -7.30 -8.24
CA ILE A 137 0.13 -7.18 -8.45
C ILE A 137 0.78 -6.47 -7.26
N GLY A 138 0.17 -5.39 -6.76
CA GLY A 138 0.67 -4.62 -5.62
C GLY A 138 0.81 -5.45 -4.34
N ASP A 139 -0.22 -6.24 -4.02
CA ASP A 139 -0.23 -7.14 -2.88
C ASP A 139 0.78 -8.28 -3.04
N TYR A 140 0.92 -8.83 -4.25
CA TYR A 140 1.95 -9.82 -4.54
C TYR A 140 3.36 -9.28 -4.28
N LEU A 141 3.67 -8.07 -4.79
CA LEU A 141 4.97 -7.43 -4.56
C LEU A 141 5.24 -7.17 -3.08
N ARG A 142 4.22 -6.71 -2.33
CA ARG A 142 4.29 -6.54 -0.88
C ARG A 142 4.61 -7.86 -0.18
N ASN A 143 3.91 -8.93 -0.52
CA ASN A 143 4.15 -10.25 0.05
C ASN A 143 5.56 -10.78 -0.27
N CYS A 144 6.08 -10.50 -1.47
CA CYS A 144 7.46 -10.84 -1.82
C CYS A 144 8.47 -10.06 -0.98
N TYR A 145 8.25 -8.76 -0.77
CA TYR A 145 9.09 -7.92 0.08
C TYR A 145 9.13 -8.43 1.52
N ASP A 146 7.97 -8.73 2.10
CA ASP A 146 7.87 -9.21 3.48
C ASP A 146 8.62 -10.55 3.66
N LYS A 147 8.52 -11.46 2.67
CA LYS A 147 9.28 -12.71 2.65
C LYS A 147 10.79 -12.47 2.53
N ALA A 148 11.23 -11.57 1.64
CA ALA A 148 12.63 -11.25 1.47
C ALA A 148 13.26 -10.67 2.76
N ILE A 149 12.56 -9.76 3.44
CA ILE A 149 12.98 -9.21 4.74
C ILE A 149 13.13 -10.32 5.78
N CYS A 150 12.20 -11.26 5.84
CA CYS A 150 12.27 -12.39 6.79
C CYS A 150 13.46 -13.29 6.49
N ASP A 151 13.74 -13.55 5.23
CA ASP A 151 14.85 -14.39 4.79
C ASP A 151 16.21 -13.73 5.00
N GLU A 152 16.33 -12.44 4.71
CA GLU A 152 17.57 -11.68 4.95
C GLU A 152 17.93 -11.67 6.43
N LYS A 153 16.95 -11.44 7.31
CA LYS A 153 17.15 -11.51 8.77
C LYS A 153 17.58 -12.89 9.27
N LYS A 154 17.17 -13.98 8.61
CA LYS A 154 17.58 -15.34 8.96
C LYS A 154 19.01 -15.66 8.51
N ASN A 155 19.48 -15.01 7.44
CA ASN A 155 20.78 -15.26 6.83
C ASN A 155 21.84 -14.22 7.24
N GLU A 156 21.49 -13.22 8.03
CA GLU A 156 22.48 -12.42 8.74
C GLU A 156 23.32 -13.37 9.61
N PRO A 157 24.65 -13.42 9.44
CA PRO A 157 25.48 -14.14 10.38
C PRO A 157 25.16 -13.59 11.77
N ILE A 158 24.93 -14.49 12.73
CA ILE A 158 24.98 -14.11 14.14
C ILE A 158 26.40 -13.60 14.35
N ASN A 159 26.58 -12.28 14.22
CA ASN A 159 27.84 -11.60 14.46
C ASN A 159 28.11 -11.76 15.96
N SER A 160 28.76 -12.87 16.28
CA SER A 160 29.43 -13.11 17.54
C SER A 160 30.64 -12.16 17.56
N GLY A 161 30.41 -10.92 18.01
CA GLY A 161 31.48 -9.95 18.28
C GLY A 161 31.73 -8.87 17.22
N GLY A 162 30.76 -8.55 16.36
CA GLY A 162 30.90 -7.41 15.43
C GLY A 162 30.60 -6.07 16.10
N ILE A 163 31.60 -5.20 16.26
CA ILE A 163 31.39 -3.80 16.61
C ILE A 163 30.78 -3.09 15.40
N THR A 164 29.48 -2.80 15.44
CA THR A 164 28.85 -1.92 14.46
C THR A 164 28.86 -0.50 15.00
N ALA A 165 29.81 0.30 14.52
CA ALA A 165 29.81 1.74 14.75
C ALA A 165 28.81 2.40 13.79
N ASN A 166 27.59 2.63 14.27
CA ASN A 166 26.72 3.63 13.65
C ASN A 166 26.92 4.95 14.37
N TYR A 167 27.19 5.99 13.59
CA TYR A 167 27.47 7.36 14.01
C TYR A 167 26.80 7.75 15.34
N SER A 168 27.61 7.72 16.41
CA SER A 168 27.52 8.46 17.69
C SER A 168 27.48 7.66 19.00
N THR A 169 27.36 6.32 19.03
CA THR A 169 27.51 5.58 20.31
C THR A 169 28.19 4.21 20.16
N VAL A 170 29.12 3.92 21.07
CA VAL A 170 29.77 2.62 21.23
C VAL A 170 28.96 1.80 22.23
N VAL A 171 28.34 0.70 21.79
CA VAL A 171 27.65 -0.25 22.68
C VAL A 171 28.56 -1.46 22.89
N VAL A 172 29.03 -1.66 24.12
CA VAL A 172 29.77 -2.86 24.52
C VAL A 172 28.76 -3.87 25.05
N ALA A 173 28.54 -4.95 24.32
CA ALA A 173 27.68 -6.05 24.78
C ALA A 173 28.51 -7.02 25.66
N GLN A 174 28.25 -7.03 26.98
CA GLN A 174 28.65 -8.16 27.83
C GLN A 174 27.51 -9.18 27.89
N THR A 175 27.88 -10.42 27.62
CA THR A 175 27.00 -11.60 27.55
C THR A 175 26.48 -12.04 28.91
N VAL A 176 25.18 -11.93 29.15
CA VAL A 176 24.42 -12.86 30.01
C VAL A 176 23.03 -13.04 29.41
N GLY A 177 22.63 -14.30 29.20
CA GLY A 177 21.38 -14.68 28.55
C GLY A 177 20.14 -14.09 29.22
N GLY A 178 19.51 -13.16 28.52
CA GLY A 178 18.19 -12.62 28.78
C GLY A 178 17.71 -11.97 27.48
N ALA A 179 16.42 -12.05 27.18
CA ALA A 179 15.85 -11.38 26.00
C ALA A 179 16.25 -9.90 26.02
N VAL A 180 17.08 -9.48 25.06
CA VAL A 180 17.40 -8.06 24.91
C VAL A 180 16.20 -7.41 24.25
N SER A 181 15.35 -6.85 25.09
CA SER A 181 14.29 -5.97 24.64
C SER A 181 14.90 -4.66 24.15
N ASN A 182 14.61 -4.27 22.91
CA ASN A 182 14.93 -2.93 22.39
C ASN A 182 14.04 -1.83 22.99
N ASN A 183 13.37 -2.12 24.11
CA ASN A 183 12.53 -1.18 24.81
C ASN A 183 13.43 -0.15 25.49
N VAL A 184 13.42 1.07 24.97
CA VAL A 184 13.83 2.23 25.76
C VAL A 184 12.78 2.35 26.86
N GLU A 185 13.11 1.87 28.06
CA GLU A 185 12.27 2.04 29.24
C GLU A 185 12.07 3.53 29.49
N ILE A 186 10.82 3.96 29.45
CA ILE A 186 10.44 5.33 29.79
C ILE A 186 10.23 5.44 31.30
N ASN A 187 10.75 6.49 31.93
CA ASN A 187 10.58 6.68 33.37
C ASN A 187 9.10 6.93 33.73
N GLU A 188 8.73 6.65 34.98
CA GLU A 188 7.35 6.73 35.47
C GLU A 188 6.73 8.14 35.29
N GLY A 189 7.54 9.21 35.39
CA GLY A 189 7.10 10.58 35.12
C GLY A 189 6.73 10.82 33.65
N THR A 190 7.48 10.21 32.73
CA THR A 190 7.23 10.26 31.28
C THR A 190 5.99 9.45 30.91
N VAL A 191 5.81 8.27 31.52
CA VAL A 191 4.61 7.43 31.35
C VAL A 191 3.36 8.22 31.71
N LYS A 192 3.33 8.84 32.90
CA LYS A 192 2.17 9.61 33.36
C LYS A 192 1.84 10.77 32.41
N GLN A 193 2.85 11.56 32.04
CA GLN A 193 2.67 12.70 31.12
C GLN A 193 2.20 12.24 29.73
N ALA A 194 2.75 11.14 29.21
CA ALA A 194 2.37 10.61 27.91
C ALA A 194 0.93 10.10 27.88
N LEU A 195 0.48 9.39 28.93
CA LEU A 195 -0.90 8.93 29.06
C LEU A 195 -1.89 10.10 29.18
N GLU A 196 -1.54 11.16 29.90
CA GLU A 196 -2.35 12.39 30.00
C GLU A 196 -2.51 13.07 28.63
N ILE A 197 -1.43 13.15 27.84
CA ILE A 197 -1.47 13.71 26.48
C ILE A 197 -2.35 12.83 25.56
N VAL A 198 -2.19 11.50 25.61
CA VAL A 198 -3.00 10.55 24.81
C VAL A 198 -4.49 10.65 25.16
N ALA A 199 -4.82 10.76 26.45
CA ALA A 199 -6.19 10.96 26.90
C ALA A 199 -6.79 12.28 26.39
N THR A 200 -5.99 13.36 26.42
CA THR A 200 -6.41 14.68 25.92
C THR A 200 -6.64 14.63 24.41
N ILE A 201 -5.77 13.94 23.64
CA ILE A 201 -5.98 13.72 22.20
C ILE A 201 -7.32 13.02 21.94
N LYS A 202 -7.64 11.94 22.67
CA LYS A 202 -8.92 11.21 22.54
C LYS A 202 -10.12 12.13 22.82
N SER A 203 -10.08 12.91 23.89
CA SER A 203 -11.16 13.83 24.24
C SER A 203 -11.33 14.95 23.21
N THR A 204 -10.24 15.59 22.76
CA THR A 204 -10.31 16.65 21.74
C THR A 204 -10.85 16.12 20.41
N LEU A 205 -10.48 14.90 20.01
CA LEU A 205 -11.04 14.28 18.80
C LEU A 205 -12.54 14.00 18.90
N LEU A 206 -13.06 13.66 20.08
CA LEU A 206 -14.49 13.45 20.34
C LEU A 206 -15.28 14.77 20.48
N GLU A 207 -14.63 15.85 20.90
CA GLU A 207 -15.24 17.18 20.94
C GLU A 207 -15.36 17.76 19.53
N GLU A 208 -14.34 17.56 18.70
CA GLU A 208 -14.32 18.02 17.30
C GLU A 208 -15.15 17.12 16.36
N ASN A 209 -15.32 15.84 16.70
CA ASN A 209 -16.04 14.87 15.88
C ASN A 209 -16.99 14.01 16.73
N SER A 210 -18.18 13.68 16.20
CA SER A 210 -19.13 12.78 16.86
C SER A 210 -18.60 11.37 17.19
N LYS A 211 -17.52 10.94 16.52
CA LYS A 211 -16.81 9.68 16.76
C LYS A 211 -15.35 9.79 16.31
N ILE A 212 -14.47 9.03 16.93
CA ILE A 212 -13.06 8.87 16.49
C ILE A 212 -13.05 7.84 15.35
N ASP A 213 -12.30 8.13 14.30
CA ASP A 213 -12.03 7.20 13.21
C ASP A 213 -11.36 5.90 13.72
N SER A 214 -11.71 4.74 13.18
CA SER A 214 -11.21 3.44 13.67
C SER A 214 -9.70 3.32 13.55
N ASP A 215 -9.11 3.85 12.47
CA ASP A 215 -7.66 3.74 12.24
C ASP A 215 -6.89 4.62 13.22
N VAL A 216 -7.44 5.80 13.53
CA VAL A 216 -6.92 6.70 14.57
C VAL A 216 -7.01 6.06 15.95
N LEU A 217 -8.14 5.43 16.25
CA LEU A 217 -8.38 4.78 17.54
C LEU A 217 -7.43 3.60 17.76
N ASP A 218 -7.19 2.78 16.74
CA ASP A 218 -6.27 1.64 16.79
C ASP A 218 -4.82 2.08 17.02
N VAL A 219 -4.38 3.14 16.31
CA VAL A 219 -3.05 3.72 16.53
C VAL A 219 -2.91 4.29 17.95
N LEU A 220 -3.92 4.99 18.45
CA LEU A 220 -3.92 5.51 19.82
C LEU A 220 -3.87 4.39 20.87
N ASN A 221 -4.62 3.30 20.66
CA ASN A 221 -4.61 2.15 21.56
C ASN A 221 -3.27 1.42 21.57
N GLN A 222 -2.62 1.29 20.41
CA GLN A 222 -1.29 0.71 20.34
C GLN A 222 -0.24 1.58 21.03
N ILE A 223 -0.29 2.90 20.86
CA ILE A 223 0.58 3.86 21.58
C ILE A 223 0.35 3.75 23.09
N GLU A 224 -0.90 3.70 23.53
CA GLU A 224 -1.26 3.58 24.95
C GLU A 224 -0.78 2.26 25.56
N LYS A 225 -0.88 1.16 24.81
CA LYS A 225 -0.36 -0.15 25.21
C LYS A 225 1.16 -0.10 25.38
N ASP A 226 1.89 0.44 24.40
CA ASP A 226 3.34 0.59 24.47
C ASP A 226 3.74 1.39 25.73
N ILE A 227 3.06 2.51 26.00
CA ILE A 227 3.34 3.36 27.17
C ILE A 227 3.08 2.62 28.50
N LYS A 228 1.97 1.88 28.62
CA LYS A 228 1.62 1.12 29.84
C LYS A 228 2.59 -0.04 30.11
N GLU A 229 3.19 -0.58 29.07
CA GLU A 229 4.25 -1.58 29.17
C GLU A 229 5.64 -0.94 29.41
N ASN A 230 5.69 0.36 29.75
CA ASN A 230 6.89 1.18 29.93
C ASN A 230 7.78 1.25 28.68
N ASN A 231 7.21 1.04 27.51
CA ASN A 231 7.92 1.02 26.24
C ASN A 231 7.69 2.33 25.50
N LYS A 232 8.77 2.88 24.95
CA LYS A 232 8.69 4.00 24.01
C LYS A 232 7.88 3.60 22.76
N PRO A 233 6.79 4.31 22.41
CA PRO A 233 6.02 4.00 21.21
C PRO A 233 6.86 4.10 19.94
N LYS A 234 6.60 3.22 18.97
CA LYS A 234 7.32 3.25 17.70
C LYS A 234 7.08 4.58 16.98
N LYS A 235 8.16 5.18 16.45
CA LYS A 235 8.11 6.44 15.68
C LYS A 235 7.08 6.40 14.54
N GLY A 236 6.89 5.24 13.90
CA GLY A 236 5.89 5.04 12.85
C GLY A 236 4.47 5.35 13.31
N PHE A 237 4.07 4.92 14.51
CA PHE A 237 2.74 5.19 15.05
C PHE A 237 2.54 6.68 15.37
N LEU A 238 3.56 7.35 15.90
CA LEU A 238 3.50 8.79 16.19
C LEU A 238 3.39 9.62 14.90
N VAL A 239 4.08 9.22 13.84
CA VAL A 239 3.99 9.88 12.52
C VAL A 239 2.66 9.59 11.84
N ALA A 240 2.15 8.36 11.92
CA ALA A 240 0.84 7.99 11.38
C ALA A 240 -0.28 8.78 12.06
N LEU A 241 -0.26 8.87 13.39
CA LEU A 241 -1.22 9.66 14.17
C LEU A 241 -1.23 11.13 13.73
N LYS A 242 -0.04 11.71 13.51
CA LYS A 242 0.09 13.08 12.98
C LYS A 242 -0.49 13.22 11.57
N GLY A 243 -0.32 12.21 10.72
CA GLY A 243 -0.90 12.19 9.38
C GLY A 243 -2.42 12.13 9.40
N PHE A 244 -3.00 11.24 10.21
CA PHE A 244 -4.45 11.10 10.30
C PHE A 244 -5.14 12.31 10.92
N CYS A 245 -4.51 12.96 11.90
CA CYS A 245 -5.09 14.11 12.58
C CYS A 245 -4.71 15.47 11.96
N SER A 246 -4.21 15.52 10.72
CA SER A 246 -3.72 16.75 10.09
C SER A 246 -4.78 17.86 9.93
N GLY A 247 -6.06 17.51 10.06
CA GLY A 247 -7.18 18.45 10.00
C GLY A 247 -7.43 19.25 11.27
N SER A 248 -6.82 18.89 12.41
CA SER A 248 -7.03 19.56 13.70
C SER A 248 -5.74 20.16 14.26
N ALA A 249 -5.65 21.49 14.29
CA ALA A 249 -4.48 22.19 14.81
C ALA A 249 -4.26 21.94 16.32
N ALA A 250 -5.33 21.79 17.09
CA ALA A 250 -5.27 21.48 18.51
C ALA A 250 -4.68 20.08 18.75
N VAL A 251 -5.19 19.07 18.03
CA VAL A 251 -4.70 17.70 18.12
C VAL A 251 -3.26 17.59 17.64
N ILE A 252 -2.89 18.27 16.56
CA ILE A 252 -1.50 18.27 16.05
C ILE A 252 -0.53 18.87 17.06
N THR A 253 -0.94 19.88 17.82
CA THR A 253 -0.11 20.47 18.89
C THR A 253 0.14 19.45 20.00
N LEU A 254 -0.88 18.70 20.41
CA LEU A 254 -0.77 17.63 21.41
C LEU A 254 0.13 16.49 20.90
N ILE A 255 -0.02 16.07 19.64
CA ILE A 255 0.83 15.04 19.03
C ILE A 255 2.29 15.49 18.97
N ASN A 256 2.57 16.75 18.63
CA ASN A 256 3.94 17.27 18.63
C ASN A 256 4.53 17.30 20.04
N SER A 257 3.73 17.61 21.06
CA SER A 257 4.15 17.52 22.47
C SER A 257 4.48 16.08 22.88
N LEU A 258 3.65 15.11 22.45
CA LEU A 258 3.90 13.69 22.67
C LEU A 258 5.20 13.22 21.99
N ILE A 259 5.43 13.63 20.74
CA ILE A 259 6.67 13.33 20.00
C ILE A 259 7.88 13.93 20.70
N LYS A 260 7.77 15.19 21.15
CA LYS A 260 8.86 15.89 21.84
C LYS A 260 9.19 15.22 23.17
N LEU A 261 8.19 14.79 23.93
CA LEU A 261 8.34 14.06 25.18
C LEU A 261 9.20 12.80 24.98
N PHE A 262 8.91 12.02 23.94
CA PHE A 262 9.70 10.83 23.57
C PHE A 262 11.01 11.14 22.83
N SER A 263 11.27 12.39 22.45
CA SER A 263 12.56 12.76 21.83
C SER A 263 13.64 13.10 22.86
N ILE A 264 13.22 13.33 24.12
CA ILE A 264 14.09 13.70 25.25
C ILE A 264 14.53 12.44 26.04
N VAL A 265 13.86 11.31 25.81
CA VAL A 265 14.11 10.00 26.44
C VAL A 265 14.78 9.03 25.47
#